data_AF-A0A7C0UU69-F1
#
_entry.id   AF-A0A7C0UU69-F1
#
_cell.length_a   1.000
_cell.length_b   1.000
_cell.length_c   1.000
_cell.angle_alpha   90.00
_cell.angle_beta   90.00
_cell.angle_gamma   90.00
#
_symmetry.space_group_name_H-M   'P 1'
#
loop_
_entity.id
_entity.type
_entity.pdbx_description
1 polymer ?
#
loop_
_entity_poly.entity_id
_entity_poly.type
_entity_poly.pdbx_seq_one_letter_code
_entity_poly.pdbx_strand_id
1 'polypeptide(L)' 'MRVLRTKLLFELFSGVSALCVLAVGLFFWIRLQPAGESGRVEVEIPKGASLKEIAQLLHERGVIKSAKAFEI' A
#
# COMPACT_ATOMS: atom_id res chain seq x y z
N MET A 1 -42.39 -8.13 17.76
CA MET A 1 -41.61 -8.25 16.51
C MET A 1 -40.84 -6.98 16.07
N ARG A 2 -41.26 -5.74 16.41
CA ARG A 2 -40.50 -4.51 16.05
C ARG A 2 -39.10 -4.41 16.69
N VAL A 3 -38.99 -4.73 17.97
CA VAL A 3 -37.73 -4.60 18.75
C VAL A 3 -36.62 -5.56 18.28
N LEU A 4 -37.00 -6.73 17.74
CA LEU A 4 -36.08 -7.74 17.23
C LEU A 4 -35.41 -7.28 15.92
N ARG A 5 -36.17 -6.60 15.03
CA ARG A 5 -35.63 -6.03 13.78
C ARG A 5 -34.62 -4.91 14.03
N THR A 6 -34.86 -4.05 15.01
CA THR A 6 -33.94 -2.93 15.33
C THR A 6 -32.63 -3.41 15.95
N LYS A 7 -32.67 -4.45 16.80
CA LYS A 7 -31.45 -5.10 17.33
C LYS A 7 -30.64 -5.79 16.24
N LEU A 8 -31.31 -6.52 15.34
CA LEU A 8 -30.68 -7.14 14.17
C LEU A 8 -30.00 -6.12 13.26
N LEU A 9 -30.65 -4.97 13.01
CA LEU A 9 -30.07 -3.88 12.24
C LEU A 9 -28.82 -3.28 12.91
N PHE A 10 -28.84 -3.14 14.24
CA PHE A 10 -27.70 -2.61 14.99
C PHE A 10 -26.50 -3.57 15.00
N GLU A 11 -26.74 -4.87 15.19
CA GLU A 11 -25.68 -5.88 15.12
C GLU A 11 -25.08 -6.00 13.71
N LEU A 12 -25.91 -5.93 12.67
CA LEU A 12 -25.43 -5.92 11.29
C LEU A 12 -24.56 -4.68 11.02
N PHE A 13 -24.98 -3.51 11.50
CA PHE A 13 -24.22 -2.26 11.35
C PHE A 13 -22.88 -2.30 12.09
N SER A 14 -22.87 -2.83 13.32
CA SER A 14 -21.64 -3.03 14.09
C SER A 14 -20.68 -4.00 13.38
N GLY A 15 -21.19 -5.10 12.84
CA GLY A 15 -20.40 -6.05 12.07
C GLY A 15 -19.79 -5.45 10.80
N VAL A 16 -20.58 -4.69 10.03
CA VAL A 16 -20.09 -3.99 8.83
C VAL A 16 -19.06 -2.93 9.20
N SER A 17 -19.30 -2.16 10.28
CA SER A 17 -18.34 -1.15 10.75
C SER A 17 -17.00 -1.78 11.15
N ALA A 18 -17.02 -2.89 11.90
CA ALA A 18 -15.81 -3.62 12.27
C ALA A 18 -15.06 -4.15 11.04
N LEU A 19 -15.79 -4.68 10.05
CA LEU A 19 -15.20 -5.14 8.79
C LEU A 19 -14.56 -3.99 8.00
N CYS A 20 -15.21 -2.82 7.96
CA CYS A 20 -14.65 -1.62 7.33
C CYS A 20 -13.35 -1.17 8.02
N VAL A 21 -13.32 -1.15 9.35
CA VAL A 21 -12.11 -0.79 10.12
C VAL A 21 -10.97 -1.77 9.81
N LEU A 22 -11.26 -3.07 9.79
CA LEU A 22 -10.29 -4.10 9.41
C LEU A 22 -9.79 -3.92 7.98
N ALA A 23 -10.67 -3.69 7.03
CA ALA A 23 -10.31 -3.49 5.63
C ALA A 23 -9.42 -2.26 5.44
N VAL A 24 -9.74 -1.15 6.10
CA VAL A 24 -8.91 0.06 6.08
C VAL A 24 -7.55 -0.20 6.73
N GLY A 25 -7.53 -0.86 7.90
CA GLY A 25 -6.29 -1.22 8.58
C GLY A 25 -5.37 -2.08 7.70
N LEU A 26 -5.91 -3.13 7.07
CA LEU A 26 -5.17 -3.99 6.14
C LEU A 26 -4.68 -3.23 4.91
N PHE A 27 -5.50 -2.32 4.37
CA PHE A 27 -5.11 -1.48 3.24
C PHE A 27 -3.89 -0.63 3.58
N PHE A 28 -3.89 0.05 4.72
CA PHE A 28 -2.74 0.84 5.16
C PHE A 28 -1.53 -0.04 5.47
N TRP A 29 -1.73 -1.18 6.14
CA TRP A 29 -0.66 -2.11 6.47
C TRP A 29 0.12 -2.55 5.22
N ILE A 30 -0.57 -2.99 4.17
CA ILE A 30 0.06 -3.45 2.92
C ILE A 30 0.71 -2.28 2.16
N ARG A 31 0.07 -1.11 2.14
CA ARG A 31 0.55 0.03 1.34
C ARG A 31 1.76 0.73 1.97
N LEU A 32 1.91 0.72 3.29
CA LEU A 32 3.00 1.40 4.01
C LEU A 32 4.22 0.52 4.31
N GLN A 33 4.23 -0.76 3.93
CA GLN A 33 5.46 -1.57 4.07
C GLN A 33 6.64 -0.93 3.33
N PRO A 34 7.90 -1.23 3.65
CA PRO A 34 9.05 -0.75 2.87
C PRO A 34 9.00 -1.18 1.39
N ALA A 35 9.77 -0.51 0.54
CA ALA A 35 10.05 -1.03 -0.81
C ALA A 35 11.10 -2.14 -0.71
N GLY A 36 10.86 -3.26 -1.39
CA GLY A 36 11.83 -4.35 -1.49
C GLY A 36 11.96 -5.22 -0.23
N GLU A 37 12.75 -6.29 -0.36
CA GLU A 37 13.20 -7.07 0.78
C GLU A 37 14.24 -6.28 1.59
N SER A 38 14.27 -6.49 2.90
CA SER A 38 15.26 -5.85 3.77
C SER A 38 16.67 -6.26 3.35
N GLY A 39 17.46 -5.33 2.84
CA GLY A 39 18.82 -5.61 2.38
C GLY A 39 19.48 -4.45 1.62
N ARG A 40 20.75 -4.64 1.25
CA ARG A 40 21.46 -3.76 0.32
C ARG A 40 21.31 -4.31 -1.10
N VAL A 41 20.81 -3.49 -2.01
CA VAL A 41 20.73 -3.80 -3.44
C VAL A 41 21.77 -2.97 -4.16
N GLU A 42 22.69 -3.61 -4.87
CA GLU A 42 23.65 -2.93 -5.74
C GLU A 42 23.01 -2.70 -7.12
N VAL A 43 23.07 -1.45 -7.59
CA VAL A 43 22.49 -1.03 -8.86
C VAL A 43 23.54 -0.26 -9.64
N GLU A 44 23.84 -0.72 -10.84
CA GLU A 44 24.74 -0.03 -11.75
C GLU A 44 23.95 0.99 -12.58
N ILE A 45 24.40 2.24 -12.56
CA ILE A 45 23.76 3.33 -13.30
C ILE A 45 24.50 3.56 -14.62
N PRO A 46 23.86 3.34 -15.79
CA PRO A 46 24.47 3.60 -17.09
C PRO A 46 24.87 5.07 -17.24
N LYS A 47 26.02 5.31 -17.88
CA LYS A 47 26.44 6.69 -18.18
C LYS A 47 25.45 7.37 -19.12
N GLY A 48 25.08 8.60 -18.81
CA GLY A 48 24.13 9.40 -19.59
C GLY A 48 22.67 9.04 -19.36
N ALA A 49 22.36 8.12 -18.44
CA ALA A 49 20.99 7.84 -18.04
C ALA A 49 20.32 9.11 -17.49
N SER A 50 19.12 9.40 -17.97
CA SER A 50 18.26 10.44 -17.46
C SER A 50 17.70 10.07 -16.08
N LEU A 51 17.24 11.07 -15.32
CA LEU A 51 16.62 10.85 -14.02
C LEU A 51 15.43 9.88 -14.11
N LYS A 52 14.64 9.98 -15.19
CA LYS A 52 13.50 9.08 -15.45
C LYS A 52 13.94 7.62 -15.63
N GLU A 53 15.02 7.39 -16.38
CA GLU A 53 15.58 6.05 -16.58
C GLU A 53 16.15 5.48 -15.27
N ILE A 54 16.81 6.32 -14.47
CA ILE A 54 17.29 5.93 -13.14
C ILE A 54 16.13 5.57 -12.22
N ALA A 55 15.08 6.40 -12.17
CA ALA A 55 13.90 6.16 -11.36
C ALA A 55 13.22 4.83 -11.74
N GLN A 56 13.11 4.56 -13.03
CA GLN A 56 12.54 3.33 -13.54
C GLN A 56 13.40 2.11 -13.19
N LEU A 57 14.73 2.20 -13.36
CA LEU A 57 15.67 1.17 -12.96
C LEU A 57 15.59 0.84 -11.47
N LEU A 58 15.57 1.86 -10.61
CA LEU A 58 15.45 1.68 -9.16
C LEU A 58 14.11 1.03 -8.77
N HIS A 59 13.03 1.38 -9.47
CA HIS A 59 11.72 0.79 -9.23
C HIS A 59 11.67 -0.68 -9.64
N GLU A 60 12.21 -1.02 -10.82
CA GLU A 60 12.30 -2.40 -11.32
C GLU A 60 13.16 -3.29 -10.40
N ARG A 61 14.22 -2.73 -9.80
CA ARG A 61 15.06 -3.41 -8.81
C ARG A 61 14.44 -3.48 -7.41
N GLY A 62 13.22 -2.95 -7.22
CA GLY A 62 12.51 -2.96 -5.95
C GLY A 62 13.11 -2.03 -4.88
N VAL A 63 14.06 -1.17 -5.25
CA VAL A 63 14.72 -0.22 -4.34
C VAL A 63 13.76 0.91 -3.96
N ILE A 64 12.89 1.31 -4.89
CA ILE A 64 11.85 2.34 -4.66
C ILE A 64 10.46 1.82 -5.06
N LYS A 65 9.41 2.32 -4.40
CA LYS A 65 8.02 1.92 -4.68
C LYS A 65 7.42 2.53 -5.95
N SER A 66 7.94 3.67 -6.40
CA SER A 66 7.35 4.44 -7.49
C SER A 66 8.42 5.30 -8.15
N ALA A 67 8.66 5.05 -9.44
CA ALA A 67 9.56 5.88 -10.26
C ALA A 67 9.08 7.35 -10.29
N LYS A 68 7.78 7.56 -10.53
CA LYS A 68 7.21 8.90 -10.64
C LYS A 68 7.36 9.72 -9.37
N ALA A 69 7.21 9.11 -8.19
CA ALA A 69 7.36 9.82 -6.91
C ALA A 69 8.82 10.22 -6.61
N PHE A 70 9.78 9.53 -7.22
CA PHE A 70 11.20 9.79 -7.10
C PHE A 70 11.69 10.89 -8.05
N GLU A 71 10.96 11.12 -9.14
CA GLU A 71 11.24 12.18 -10.12
C GLU A 71 10.80 13.58 -9.68
N ILE A 72 10.03 13.70 -8.58
CA ILE A 72 9.41 14.95 -8.10
C ILE A 72 10.29 15.68 -7.08
#